data_AF-A0A3A4PYW2-F1
#
_entry.id   AF-A0A3A4PYW2-F1
#
_cell.length_a   1.000
_cell.length_b   1.000
_cell.length_c   1.000
_cell.angle_alpha   90.00
_cell.angle_beta   90.00
_cell.angle_gamma   90.00
#
_symmetry.space_group_name_H-M   'P 1'
#
loop_
_entity.id
_entity.type
_entity.pdbx_description
1 polymer ?
#
loop_
_entity_poly.entity_id
_entity_poly.type
_entity_poly.pdbx_seq_one_letter_code
_entity_poly.pdbx_strand_id
1 'polypeptide(L)'
;MRTRKLVILLITLVLIPGGVLFAAYHHMGERDSGKFLDAYPELAGTKLDHCALCHSGGSYVNNQGRTVTMGSCQWCHYSYGYDGSGDIADTMNQYGIDFKAYGRNVAAVMAIE
;
A
#
# COMPACT_ATOMS: atom_id res chain seq x y z
N MET A 1 27.83 -5.35 34.45
CA MET A 1 27.91 -4.40 33.30
C MET A 1 27.75 -5.08 31.94
N ARG A 2 28.33 -6.27 31.71
CA ARG A 2 28.25 -7.01 30.43
C ARG A 2 26.83 -7.47 30.05
N THR A 3 26.07 -7.98 31.03
CA THR A 3 24.67 -8.41 30.87
C THR A 3 23.71 -7.28 30.54
N ARG A 4 23.85 -6.09 31.19
CA ARG A 4 23.04 -4.91 30.87
C ARG A 4 23.26 -4.42 29.42
N LYS A 5 24.51 -4.41 28.93
CA LYS A 5 24.81 -4.06 27.54
C LYS A 5 24.24 -5.08 26.55
N LEU A 6 24.25 -6.37 26.91
CA LEU A 6 23.65 -7.44 26.10
C LEU A 6 22.13 -7.30 26.00
N VAL A 7 21.45 -7.00 27.11
CA VAL A 7 20.00 -6.79 27.13
C VAL A 7 19.60 -5.57 26.30
N ILE A 8 20.34 -4.46 26.42
CA ILE A 8 20.09 -3.25 25.61
C ILE A 8 20.27 -3.56 24.12
N LEU A 9 21.34 -4.28 23.74
CA LEU A 9 21.60 -4.69 22.36
C LEU A 9 20.48 -5.58 21.80
N LEU A 10 19.97 -6.52 22.61
CA LEU A 10 18.87 -7.40 22.18
C LEU A 10 17.56 -6.63 22.00
N ILE A 11 17.26 -5.68 22.90
CA ILE A 11 16.08 -4.81 22.79
C ILE A 11 16.17 -3.95 21.52
N THR A 12 17.33 -3.34 21.23
CA THR A 12 17.48 -2.53 20.02
C THR A 12 17.40 -3.36 18.75
N LEU A 13 17.96 -4.57 18.74
CA LEU A 13 17.87 -5.49 17.58
C LEU A 13 16.42 -5.89 17.26
N VAL A 14 15.56 -5.99 18.27
CA VAL A 14 14.13 -6.33 18.11
C VAL A 14 13.27 -5.12 17.74
N LEU A 15 13.59 -3.93 18.24
CA LEU A 15 12.77 -2.73 18.00
C LEU A 15 13.03 -2.06 16.66
N ILE A 16 14.25 -2.14 16.10
CA ILE A 16 14.60 -1.50 14.81
C ILE A 16 13.80 -2.06 13.62
N PRO A 17 13.60 -3.39 13.47
CA PRO A 17 12.82 -3.94 12.35
C PRO A 17 11.34 -3.53 12.36
N GLY A 18 10.74 -3.35 13.54
CA GLY A 18 9.31 -3.05 13.67
C GLY A 18 8.89 -1.76 12.96
N GLY A 19 9.71 -0.71 13.04
CA GLY A 19 9.43 0.56 12.36
C GLY A 19 9.53 0.47 10.82
N VAL A 20 10.48 -0.32 10.31
CA VAL A 20 10.69 -0.51 8.87
C VAL A 20 9.50 -1.25 8.24
N LEU A 21 8.96 -2.24 8.95
CA LEU A 21 7.80 -3.01 8.50
C LEU A 21 6.53 -2.15 8.42
N PHE A 22 6.31 -1.27 9.40
CA PHE A 22 5.14 -0.38 9.42
C PHE A 22 5.20 0.69 8.32
N ALA A 23 6.39 1.22 8.03
CA ALA A 23 6.60 2.19 6.95
C ALA A 23 6.38 1.59 5.55
N ALA A 24 6.59 0.28 5.39
CA ALA A 24 6.26 -0.45 4.16
C ALA A 24 4.76 -0.80 4.07
N TYR A 25 4.09 -0.98 5.22
CA TYR A 25 2.69 -1.38 5.31
C TYR A 25 1.71 -0.29 4.84
N HIS A 26 1.92 0.97 5.26
CA HIS A 26 1.18 2.14 4.75
C HIS A 26 2.11 3.09 3.99
N HIS A 27 2.86 2.53 3.03
CA HIS A 27 3.82 3.30 2.26
C HIS A 27 3.15 4.49 1.55
N MET A 28 3.87 5.63 1.47
CA MET A 28 3.39 6.89 0.87
C MET A 28 2.14 7.51 1.50
N GLY A 29 1.83 7.19 2.76
CA GLY A 29 0.67 7.79 3.44
C GLY A 29 -0.66 7.25 2.91
N GLU A 30 -0.66 5.97 2.52
CA GLU A 30 -1.86 5.19 2.24
C GLU A 30 -2.82 5.29 3.46
N ARG A 31 -4.05 5.74 3.21
CA ARG A 31 -5.10 5.94 4.24
C ARG A 31 -6.45 5.37 3.82
N ASP A 32 -6.56 4.88 2.59
CA ASP A 32 -7.82 4.45 2.00
C ASP A 32 -8.15 3.02 2.48
N SER A 33 -7.16 2.14 2.64
CA SER A 33 -7.35 0.81 3.23
C SER A 33 -7.83 0.91 4.68
N GLY A 34 -7.38 1.92 5.43
CA GLY A 34 -7.89 2.18 6.78
C GLY A 34 -9.41 2.44 6.80
N LYS A 35 -9.97 3.06 5.75
CA LYS A 35 -11.43 3.28 5.62
C LYS A 35 -12.19 2.02 5.26
N PHE A 36 -11.55 1.12 4.52
CA PHE A 36 -12.07 -0.22 4.31
C PHE A 36 -12.06 -1.03 5.61
N LEU A 37 -10.99 -0.95 6.41
CA LEU A 37 -10.93 -1.63 7.70
C LEU A 37 -11.87 -1.06 8.76
N ASP A 38 -12.20 0.23 8.68
CA ASP A 38 -13.25 0.83 9.51
C ASP A 38 -14.61 0.11 9.26
N ALA A 39 -14.86 -0.40 8.05
CA ALA A 39 -16.03 -1.19 7.68
C ALA A 39 -15.86 -2.71 7.97
N TYR A 40 -14.66 -3.24 7.71
CA TYR A 40 -14.30 -4.67 7.83
C TYR A 40 -13.05 -4.90 8.69
N PRO A 41 -13.14 -4.75 10.03
CA PRO A 41 -11.99 -4.85 10.92
C PRO A 41 -11.31 -6.23 10.89
N GLU A 42 -12.07 -7.28 10.59
CA GLU A 42 -11.60 -8.66 10.49
C GLU A 42 -10.68 -8.92 9.29
N LEU A 43 -10.64 -7.99 8.32
CA LEU A 43 -9.81 -8.09 7.12
C LEU A 43 -8.44 -7.41 7.29
N ALA A 44 -8.11 -6.91 8.48
CA ALA A 44 -6.80 -6.36 8.80
C ALA A 44 -5.68 -7.40 8.55
N GLY A 45 -4.58 -6.96 7.94
CA GLY A 45 -3.46 -7.84 7.59
C GLY A 45 -3.70 -8.74 6.37
N THR A 46 -4.86 -8.65 5.71
CA THR A 46 -5.11 -9.34 4.43
C THR A 46 -4.61 -8.52 3.25
N LYS A 47 -4.71 -9.07 2.03
CA LYS A 47 -4.41 -8.33 0.80
C LYS A 47 -5.35 -7.14 0.53
N LEU A 48 -6.39 -6.94 1.32
CA LEU A 48 -7.28 -5.78 1.20
C LEU A 48 -6.85 -4.61 2.08
N ASP A 49 -5.84 -4.81 2.93
CA ASP A 49 -5.33 -3.79 3.85
C ASP A 49 -4.04 -3.13 3.33
N HIS A 50 -4.01 -2.75 2.05
CA HIS A 50 -2.90 -1.97 1.47
C HIS A 50 -3.30 -1.37 0.12
N CYS A 51 -2.36 -0.67 -0.53
CA CYS A 51 -2.55 0.05 -1.79
C CYS A 51 -3.27 -0.77 -2.89
N ALA A 52 -3.06 -2.09 -2.94
CA ALA A 52 -3.67 -2.95 -3.95
C ALA A 52 -5.21 -3.04 -3.85
N LEU A 53 -5.80 -2.60 -2.74
CA LEU A 53 -7.25 -2.44 -2.61
C LEU A 53 -7.79 -1.47 -3.67
N CYS A 54 -7.17 -0.29 -3.79
CA CYS A 54 -7.61 0.76 -4.72
C CYS A 54 -6.81 0.81 -6.03
N HIS A 55 -5.62 0.22 -6.06
CA HIS A 55 -4.69 0.32 -7.18
C HIS A 55 -4.47 -1.02 -7.90
N SER A 56 -4.41 -0.98 -9.23
CA SER A 56 -4.11 -2.12 -10.07
C SER A 56 -2.61 -2.28 -10.30
N GLY A 57 -2.21 -3.52 -10.63
CA GLY A 57 -0.97 -3.74 -11.37
C GLY A 57 -1.09 -3.24 -12.81
N GLY A 58 0.00 -3.38 -13.57
CA GLY A 58 0.03 -2.98 -14.97
C GLY A 58 1.15 -3.68 -15.73
N SER A 59 1.28 -3.34 -17.01
CA SER A 59 2.33 -3.89 -17.86
C SER A 59 2.75 -2.91 -18.94
N TYR A 60 4.00 -3.03 -19.40
CA TYR A 60 4.52 -2.29 -20.55
C TYR A 60 5.43 -3.16 -21.40
N VAL A 61 5.68 -2.76 -22.64
CA VAL A 61 6.67 -3.42 -23.52
C VAL A 61 7.99 -2.67 -23.41
N ASN A 62 9.06 -3.36 -23.02
CA ASN A 62 10.37 -2.74 -22.90
C ASN A 62 11.07 -2.56 -24.27
N ASN A 63 12.23 -1.92 -24.26
CA ASN A 63 13.04 -1.66 -25.46
C ASN A 63 13.54 -2.92 -26.21
N GLN A 64 13.38 -4.10 -25.62
CA GLN A 64 13.71 -5.39 -26.24
C GLN A 64 12.46 -6.13 -26.75
N GLY A 65 11.30 -5.47 -26.78
CA GLY A 65 10.05 -6.05 -27.24
C GLY A 65 9.43 -7.05 -26.26
N ARG A 66 9.85 -7.05 -24.99
CA ARG A 66 9.35 -7.98 -23.96
C ARG A 66 8.30 -7.30 -23.08
N THR A 67 7.19 -7.98 -22.84
CA THR A 67 6.17 -7.55 -21.87
C THR A 67 6.73 -7.70 -20.44
N VAL A 68 6.69 -6.61 -19.69
CA VAL A 68 7.03 -6.57 -18.26
C VAL A 68 5.74 -6.33 -17.48
N THR A 69 5.42 -7.23 -16.54
CA THR A 69 4.24 -7.13 -15.68
C THR A 69 4.65 -6.74 -14.27
N MET A 70 3.87 -5.87 -13.64
CA MET A 70 4.14 -5.29 -12.32
C MET A 70 2.92 -5.44 -11.41
N GLY A 71 3.17 -5.70 -10.12
CA GLY A 71 2.14 -5.59 -9.09
C GLY A 71 1.76 -4.13 -8.82
N SER A 72 0.69 -3.89 -8.04
CA SER A 72 0.13 -2.54 -7.87
C SER A 72 1.12 -1.50 -7.36
N CYS A 73 1.96 -1.86 -6.38
CA CYS A 73 2.96 -0.93 -5.84
C CYS A 73 4.03 -0.58 -6.88
N GLN A 74 4.52 -1.59 -7.61
CA GLN A 74 5.53 -1.38 -8.65
C GLN A 74 4.96 -0.57 -9.82
N TRP A 75 3.71 -0.85 -10.21
CA TRP A 75 3.03 -0.10 -11.24
C TRP A 75 2.83 1.36 -10.84
N CYS A 76 2.35 1.61 -9.61
CA CYS A 76 2.23 2.96 -9.07
C CYS A 76 3.57 3.71 -9.08
N HIS A 77 4.65 3.11 -8.58
CA HIS A 77 5.96 3.76 -8.63
C HIS A 77 6.52 3.92 -10.05
N TYR A 78 6.11 3.08 -10.99
CA TYR A 78 6.52 3.18 -12.39
C TYR A 78 5.77 4.29 -13.15
N SER A 79 4.45 4.43 -12.97
CA SER A 79 3.62 5.37 -13.72
C SER A 79 3.32 6.68 -12.98
N TYR A 80 3.02 6.64 -11.68
CA TYR A 80 2.78 7.83 -10.86
C TYR A 80 4.09 8.45 -10.34
N GLY A 81 5.12 7.63 -10.16
CA GLY A 81 6.44 8.07 -9.68
C GLY A 81 6.53 8.17 -8.16
N TYR A 82 7.75 8.10 -7.63
CA TYR A 82 8.01 8.29 -6.20
C TYR A 82 7.76 9.74 -5.73
N ASP A 83 7.81 10.70 -6.64
CA ASP A 83 7.58 12.12 -6.41
C ASP A 83 6.14 12.56 -6.73
N GLY A 84 5.30 11.64 -7.22
CA GLY A 84 3.92 11.92 -7.62
C GLY A 84 3.81 12.79 -8.88
N SER A 85 4.79 12.73 -9.78
CA SER A 85 4.81 13.49 -11.03
C SER A 85 3.84 12.98 -12.11
N GLY A 86 3.39 11.73 -12.01
CA GLY A 86 2.43 11.12 -12.94
C GLY A 86 0.96 11.33 -12.56
N ASP A 87 0.04 10.67 -13.28
CA ASP A 87 -1.38 10.67 -12.95
C ASP A 87 -1.73 9.46 -12.08
N ILE A 88 -2.22 9.72 -10.87
CA ILE A 88 -2.63 8.66 -9.94
C ILE A 88 -3.81 7.84 -10.50
N ALA A 89 -4.64 8.42 -11.37
CA ALA A 89 -5.77 7.74 -12.00
C ALA A 89 -5.32 6.53 -12.84
N ASP A 90 -4.15 6.59 -13.47
CA ASP A 90 -3.58 5.51 -14.28
C ASP A 90 -3.16 4.28 -13.47
N THR A 91 -3.18 4.40 -12.14
CA THR A 91 -2.84 3.33 -11.21
C THR A 91 -4.08 2.71 -10.56
N MET A 92 -5.27 3.29 -10.74
CA MET A 92 -6.47 2.88 -10.01
C MET A 92 -7.13 1.66 -10.66
N ASN A 93 -7.62 0.73 -9.84
CA ASN A 93 -8.55 -0.30 -10.28
C ASN A 93 -10.00 0.23 -10.21
N GLN A 94 -10.97 -0.56 -10.67
CA GLN A 94 -12.37 -0.15 -10.68
C GLN A 94 -12.91 0.18 -9.27
N TYR A 95 -12.59 -0.66 -8.28
CA TYR A 95 -12.98 -0.41 -6.89
C TYR A 95 -12.46 0.95 -6.39
N GLY A 96 -11.19 1.26 -6.66
CA GLY A 96 -10.59 2.54 -6.28
C GLY A 96 -11.29 3.72 -6.97
N ILE A 97 -11.65 3.59 -8.25
CA ILE A 97 -12.36 4.62 -9.01
C ILE A 97 -13.73 4.89 -8.37
N ASP A 98 -14.47 3.84 -8.06
CA ASP A 98 -15.79 3.94 -7.45
C ASP A 98 -15.68 4.49 -6.02
N PHE A 99 -14.77 3.97 -5.21
CA PHE A 99 -14.49 4.47 -3.87
C PHE A 99 -14.14 5.96 -3.85
N LYS A 100 -13.36 6.43 -4.85
CA LYS A 100 -13.06 7.84 -5.05
C LYS A 100 -14.30 8.65 -5.42
N ALA A 101 -15.12 8.15 -6.36
CA ALA A 101 -16.34 8.81 -6.81
C ALA A 101 -17.39 8.95 -5.69
N TYR A 102 -17.47 7.98 -4.78
CA TYR A 102 -18.39 7.98 -3.64
C TYR A 102 -17.83 8.69 -2.38
N GLY A 103 -16.65 9.32 -2.48
CA GLY A 103 -16.16 10.25 -1.46
C GLY A 103 -15.20 9.66 -0.42
N ARG A 104 -14.56 8.52 -0.72
CA ARG A 104 -13.43 7.94 0.05
C ARG A 104 -13.65 7.84 1.55
N ASN A 105 -14.80 7.32 1.95
CA ASN A 105 -15.18 7.17 3.35
C ASN A 105 -15.88 5.82 3.59
N VAL A 106 -16.16 5.49 4.85
CA VAL A 106 -16.80 4.22 5.22
C VAL A 106 -18.14 4.02 4.50
N ALA A 107 -18.95 5.06 4.33
CA ALA A 107 -20.20 4.95 3.58
C ALA A 107 -19.98 4.66 2.09
N ALA A 108 -18.86 5.12 1.52
CA ALA A 108 -18.47 4.76 0.15
C ALA A 108 -18.15 3.27 0.02
N VAL A 109 -17.47 2.68 1.01
CA VAL A 109 -17.21 1.22 1.05
C VAL A 109 -18.53 0.46 0.99
N MET A 110 -19.49 0.84 1.85
CA MET A 110 -20.80 0.19 1.91
C MET A 110 -21.67 0.41 0.66
N ALA A 111 -21.32 1.37 -0.22
CA ALA A 111 -22.13 1.74 -1.38
C ALA A 111 -21.64 1.13 -2.70
N ILE A 112 -20.41 0.62 -2.76
CA ILE A 112 -19.77 0.13 -3.99
C ILE A 112 -19.56 -1.39 -4.01
N GLU A 113 -19.96 -2.07 -2.93
CA GLU A 113 -20.01 -3.54 -2.81
C GLU A 113 -21.40 -4.09 -3.12
#